data_AF-A0A1I6J5J4-F1
#
_entry.id   AF-A0A1I6J5J4-F1
#
_cell.length_a   1.000
_cell.length_b   1.000
_cell.length_c   1.000
_cell.angle_alpha   90.00
_cell.angle_beta   90.00
_cell.angle_gamma   90.00
#
_symmetry.space_group_name_H-M   'P 1'
#
loop_
_entity.id
_entity.type
_entity.pdbx_description
1 polymer ?
#
loop_
_entity_poly.entity_id
_entity_poly.type
_entity_poly.pdbx_seq_one_letter_code
_entity_poly.pdbx_strand_id
1 'polypeptide(L)'
;MTDDDGRTFTRRRLLGLLGSAGVASVAGCGGRTETPTETPEIPGPFTETPGDPDDGTPKTRRGVTFDRVVNAVDDLGWDPTGEQPIDQSLEKNLREGTLIEVPSGEYLVRRRHDVADVSRWGIVGLGETRRGVQFTVPAGKSFRWIMADGGSGIVVENFTMQQGKKFDRSMGMGFLVDDALHLYNVEKAGSNPRQDSKSGSTNGIAVQVKQPDGVAIVDTFVRKGPQDFAHYPGNSITVFTGRGHRGTVYYRNLHIENGGEHGIYASKGQGDVRVEGGLFKNNLGDGVRISGEGSWVKGATVVVDATDRTPGNRGNWHQARGIHLQSGEYGYTGGLVEDCTVIARATPRTEALLKIEHSQGAATVRNCRFYNDTNYPTISVDKPDTGNQRPAKPWEMTFENVEITGRATNTVAMAMEGRPRSRLSNVTIDLPGVGVDGIVLDDCEGTVLDGVSVLTGGYPLRVSSNGTGGGKCLATLKNLHRLQSSMLSDVDAQQLASSLSGTTCLDGTDAAKRTLAVIGVTDDSLYGTVLDE
;
A
#
# COMPACT_ATOMS: atom_id res chain seq x y z
N MET A 1 35.89 31.46 -2.88
CA MET A 1 35.01 31.19 -4.05
C MET A 1 35.29 29.77 -4.50
N THR A 2 34.65 28.82 -3.85
CA THR A 2 34.62 27.41 -4.24
C THR A 2 33.18 27.12 -4.59
N ASP A 3 32.92 26.77 -5.84
CA ASP A 3 31.59 26.45 -6.37
C ASP A 3 30.97 25.29 -5.59
N ASP A 4 30.02 25.61 -4.73
CA ASP A 4 29.22 24.69 -3.91
C ASP A 4 27.92 24.25 -4.63
N ASP A 5 27.71 24.74 -5.86
CA ASP A 5 26.49 24.57 -6.67
C ASP A 5 26.25 23.13 -7.16
N GLY A 6 27.23 22.23 -7.03
CA GLY A 6 27.13 20.86 -7.51
C GLY A 6 26.67 19.82 -6.48
N ARG A 7 26.66 20.14 -5.18
CA ARG A 7 26.60 19.14 -4.10
C ARG A 7 25.37 19.22 -3.19
N THR A 8 24.56 20.27 -3.31
CA THR A 8 23.46 20.57 -2.38
C THR A 8 22.08 20.42 -3.01
N PHE A 9 21.10 19.98 -2.21
CA PHE A 9 19.70 19.85 -2.63
C PHE A 9 19.03 21.22 -2.62
N THR A 10 19.06 21.98 -3.71
CA THR A 10 18.41 23.31 -3.73
C THR A 10 16.90 23.23 -3.47
N ARG A 11 16.29 24.28 -2.91
CA ARG A 11 14.84 24.38 -2.71
C ARG A 11 14.02 23.94 -3.91
N ARG A 12 14.44 24.36 -5.10
CA ARG A 12 13.76 24.02 -6.37
C ARG A 12 13.80 22.52 -6.65
N ARG A 13 14.88 21.83 -6.27
CA ARG A 13 14.96 20.37 -6.36
C ARG A 13 14.13 19.67 -5.29
N LEU A 14 14.07 20.21 -4.07
CA LEU A 14 13.17 19.72 -3.02
C LEU A 14 11.69 19.85 -3.45
N LEU A 15 11.27 21.03 -3.90
CA LEU A 15 9.94 21.29 -4.45
C LEU A 15 9.68 20.48 -5.73
N GLY A 16 10.70 20.15 -6.52
CA GLY A 16 10.56 19.24 -7.66
C GLY A 16 10.39 17.76 -7.27
N LEU A 17 10.95 17.35 -6.13
CA LEU A 17 10.81 15.99 -5.57
C LEU A 17 9.49 15.80 -4.79
N LEU A 18 9.06 16.82 -4.05
CA LEU A 18 7.79 16.82 -3.29
C LEU A 18 6.60 17.22 -4.19
N GLY A 19 6.81 18.19 -5.07
CA GLY A 19 5.83 18.71 -6.03
C GLY A 19 5.84 18.00 -7.39
N SER A 20 6.26 16.73 -7.46
CA SER A 20 6.10 15.95 -8.69
C SER A 20 4.61 15.84 -9.01
N ALA A 21 4.24 16.62 -10.02
CA ALA A 21 2.91 16.81 -10.60
C ALA A 21 1.98 15.62 -10.39
N GLY A 22 0.82 15.92 -9.78
CA GLY A 22 -0.28 15.00 -9.64
C GLY A 22 -0.56 14.28 -10.95
N VAL A 23 -0.24 12.98 -10.97
CA VAL A 23 -0.95 12.08 -11.85
C VAL A 23 -2.34 12.03 -11.27
N ALA A 24 -3.24 12.85 -11.82
CA ALA A 24 -4.67 12.71 -11.61
C ALA A 24 -5.00 11.25 -11.95
N SER A 25 -5.07 10.40 -10.91
CA SER A 25 -5.53 9.04 -11.03
C SER A 25 -7.05 9.12 -11.12
N VAL A 26 -7.51 9.57 -12.29
CA VAL A 26 -8.86 9.35 -12.76
C VAL A 26 -9.02 7.84 -12.74
N ALA A 27 -9.70 7.34 -11.71
CA ALA A 27 -10.13 5.97 -11.67
C ALA A 27 -11.00 5.76 -12.91
N GLY A 28 -10.48 4.99 -13.87
CA GLY A 28 -11.22 4.59 -15.05
C GLY A 28 -12.36 3.66 -14.63
N CYS A 29 -13.49 4.22 -14.25
CA CYS A 29 -14.78 3.56 -14.44
C CYS A 29 -15.02 3.54 -15.95
N GLY A 30 -14.99 2.35 -16.55
CA GLY A 30 -15.28 2.15 -17.97
C GLY A 30 -16.62 2.79 -18.34
N GLY A 31 -16.57 3.79 -19.21
CA GLY A 31 -17.74 4.41 -19.82
C GLY A 31 -18.41 3.44 -20.77
N ARG A 32 -19.73 3.28 -20.57
CA ARG A 32 -20.69 2.67 -21.48
C ARG A 32 -20.54 3.24 -22.90
N THR A 33 -20.56 2.36 -23.89
CA THR A 33 -21.03 2.66 -25.23
C THR A 33 -22.26 1.81 -25.48
N GLU A 34 -23.37 2.47 -25.77
CA GLU A 34 -24.67 1.88 -26.08
C GLU A 34 -24.60 1.08 -27.39
N THR A 35 -25.13 -0.13 -27.38
CA THR A 35 -25.59 -0.87 -28.57
C THR A 35 -26.70 -1.82 -28.10
N PRO A 36 -27.69 -2.14 -28.95
CA PRO A 36 -29.11 -2.00 -28.67
C PRO A 36 -29.63 -3.05 -27.69
N THR A 37 -30.58 -2.62 -26.85
CA THR A 37 -31.37 -3.44 -25.95
C THR A 37 -32.15 -4.51 -26.72
N GLU A 38 -31.68 -5.76 -26.68
CA GLU A 38 -32.60 -6.90 -26.65
C GLU A 38 -33.06 -7.06 -25.20
N THR A 39 -34.38 -7.00 -25.01
CA THR A 39 -35.05 -7.21 -23.73
C THR A 39 -34.61 -8.55 -23.14
N PRO A 40 -34.00 -8.58 -21.93
CA PRO A 40 -33.78 -9.84 -21.23
C PRO A 40 -35.12 -10.47 -20.87
N GLU A 41 -35.32 -11.74 -21.20
CA GLU A 41 -36.43 -12.51 -20.66
C GLU A 41 -36.33 -12.51 -19.13
N ILE A 42 -37.39 -12.02 -18.48
CA ILE A 42 -37.56 -12.05 -17.05
C ILE A 42 -37.60 -13.53 -16.62
N PRO A 43 -36.64 -14.02 -15.80
CA PRO A 43 -36.75 -15.36 -15.24
C PRO A 43 -38.02 -15.43 -14.38
N GLY A 44 -38.88 -16.41 -14.66
CA GLY A 44 -40.06 -16.66 -13.85
C GLY A 44 -39.71 -17.00 -12.40
N PRO A 45 -40.69 -16.93 -11.47
CA PRO A 45 -40.46 -17.26 -10.07
C PRO A 45 -39.93 -18.69 -9.92
N PHE A 46 -38.81 -18.82 -9.19
CA PHE A 46 -38.20 -20.11 -8.86
C PHE A 46 -39.19 -20.98 -8.08
N THR A 47 -39.38 -22.21 -8.56
CA THR A 47 -40.08 -23.27 -7.85
C THR A 47 -39.06 -24.00 -6.98
N GLU A 48 -39.30 -24.01 -5.67
CA GLU A 48 -38.53 -24.82 -4.72
C GLU A 48 -38.53 -26.28 -5.17
N THR A 49 -37.35 -26.82 -5.44
CA THR A 49 -37.18 -28.26 -5.65
C THR A 49 -36.79 -28.87 -4.29
N PRO A 50 -37.51 -29.88 -3.78
CA PRO A 50 -37.17 -30.54 -2.52
C PRO A 50 -35.74 -31.11 -2.58
N GLY A 51 -34.93 -30.77 -1.57
CA GLY A 51 -33.55 -31.23 -1.45
C GLY A 51 -33.45 -32.72 -1.11
N ASP A 52 -32.44 -33.37 -1.69
CA ASP A 52 -31.96 -34.70 -1.28
C ASP A 52 -31.62 -34.73 0.22
N PRO A 53 -31.76 -35.89 0.90
CA PRO A 53 -31.59 -36.00 2.34
C PRO A 53 -30.12 -35.81 2.74
N ASP A 54 -29.90 -34.72 3.47
CA ASP A 54 -28.65 -34.22 4.06
C ASP A 54 -28.25 -35.04 5.30
N ASP A 55 -26.95 -35.31 5.50
CA ASP A 55 -26.41 -35.94 6.73
C ASP A 55 -26.29 -34.91 7.88
N GLY A 56 -27.44 -34.32 8.22
CA GLY A 56 -27.92 -34.15 9.59
C GLY A 56 -27.22 -33.25 10.60
N THR A 57 -26.03 -32.68 10.38
CA THR A 57 -25.42 -31.78 11.39
C THR A 57 -24.82 -30.49 10.80
N PRO A 58 -25.30 -29.31 11.25
CA PRO A 58 -24.71 -28.04 10.88
C PRO A 58 -23.22 -27.98 11.24
N LYS A 59 -22.40 -27.48 10.32
CA LYS A 59 -20.95 -27.34 10.51
C LYS A 59 -20.58 -25.88 10.67
N THR A 60 -19.82 -25.56 11.71
CA THR A 60 -19.29 -24.20 11.91
C THR A 60 -17.84 -24.12 11.46
N ARG A 61 -17.51 -23.13 10.63
CA ARG A 61 -16.14 -22.83 10.21
C ARG A 61 -15.93 -21.32 10.18
N ARG A 62 -14.84 -20.84 10.79
CA ARG A 62 -14.53 -19.39 10.93
C ARG A 62 -15.67 -18.57 11.53
N GLY A 63 -16.50 -19.16 12.40
CA GLY A 63 -17.65 -18.49 13.01
C GLY A 63 -18.91 -18.45 12.14
N VAL A 64 -18.89 -19.02 10.92
CA VAL A 64 -20.06 -19.18 10.06
C VAL A 64 -20.60 -20.60 10.18
N THR A 65 -21.91 -20.76 10.37
CA THR A 65 -22.58 -22.06 10.44
C THR A 65 -23.29 -22.36 9.12
N PHE A 66 -22.99 -23.54 8.58
CA PHE A 66 -23.53 -24.08 7.34
C PHE A 66 -24.50 -25.20 7.66
N ASP A 67 -25.64 -25.21 6.98
CA ASP A 67 -26.71 -26.20 7.17
C ASP A 67 -26.39 -27.47 6.37
N ARG A 68 -25.76 -27.30 5.20
CA ARG A 68 -25.44 -28.34 4.25
C ARG A 68 -23.93 -28.37 3.98
N VAL A 69 -23.32 -29.54 4.12
CA VAL A 69 -21.90 -29.75 3.79
C VAL A 69 -21.82 -30.81 2.72
N VAL A 70 -21.14 -30.51 1.61
CA VAL A 70 -20.99 -31.43 0.48
C VAL A 70 -19.56 -31.55 0.04
N ASN A 71 -19.15 -32.77 -0.26
CA ASN A 71 -17.89 -33.10 -0.91
C ASN A 71 -18.00 -32.83 -2.41
N ALA A 72 -17.08 -32.02 -2.93
CA ALA A 72 -17.05 -31.62 -4.33
C ALA A 72 -16.99 -32.82 -5.30
N VAL A 73 -16.25 -33.88 -4.96
CA VAL A 73 -16.08 -35.05 -5.83
C VAL A 73 -17.20 -36.05 -5.59
N ASP A 74 -17.37 -36.48 -4.34
CA ASP A 74 -18.27 -37.60 -4.00
C ASP A 74 -19.75 -37.22 -4.14
N ASP A 75 -20.13 -36.01 -3.72
CA ASP A 75 -21.54 -35.57 -3.74
C ASP A 75 -21.88 -34.74 -4.97
N LEU A 76 -20.93 -33.92 -5.47
CA LEU A 76 -21.19 -32.99 -6.57
C LEU A 76 -20.62 -33.44 -7.92
N GLY A 77 -19.89 -34.55 -7.95
CA GLY A 77 -19.32 -35.13 -9.17
C GLY A 77 -18.26 -34.27 -9.85
N TRP A 78 -17.57 -33.38 -9.12
CA TRP A 78 -16.49 -32.58 -9.69
C TRP A 78 -15.33 -33.49 -10.09
N ASP A 79 -14.80 -33.26 -11.29
CA ASP A 79 -13.64 -33.97 -11.80
C ASP A 79 -12.33 -33.40 -11.20
N PRO A 80 -11.59 -34.17 -10.37
CA PRO A 80 -10.35 -33.72 -9.74
C PRO A 80 -9.13 -33.83 -10.67
N THR A 81 -9.30 -34.26 -11.92
CA THR A 81 -8.21 -34.32 -12.91
C THR A 81 -8.12 -33.06 -13.77
N GLY A 82 -9.18 -32.24 -13.77
CA GLY A 82 -9.25 -31.00 -14.53
C GLY A 82 -9.59 -31.18 -16.01
N GLU A 83 -10.08 -32.36 -16.41
CA GLU A 83 -10.53 -32.61 -17.78
C GLU A 83 -11.94 -32.05 -18.03
N GLN A 84 -12.82 -32.17 -17.03
CA GLN A 84 -14.19 -31.66 -17.06
C GLN A 84 -14.37 -30.39 -16.23
N PRO A 85 -15.12 -29.39 -16.75
CA PRO A 85 -15.36 -28.15 -16.03
C PRO A 85 -16.33 -28.33 -14.86
N ILE A 86 -16.05 -27.67 -13.73
CA ILE A 86 -16.93 -27.69 -12.55
C ILE A 86 -18.10 -26.70 -12.66
N ASP A 87 -18.11 -25.83 -13.67
CA ASP A 87 -18.92 -24.61 -13.71
C ASP A 87 -20.43 -24.88 -13.53
N GLN A 88 -21.01 -25.90 -14.17
CA GLN A 88 -22.44 -26.17 -14.04
C GLN A 88 -22.83 -26.65 -12.63
N SER A 89 -21.96 -27.46 -12.01
CA SER A 89 -22.19 -27.96 -10.66
C SER A 89 -22.01 -26.85 -9.62
N LEU A 90 -21.00 -26.01 -9.80
CA LEU A 90 -20.73 -24.87 -8.93
C LEU A 90 -21.91 -23.88 -8.89
N GLU A 91 -22.43 -23.49 -10.07
CA GLU A 91 -23.57 -22.56 -10.19
C GLU A 91 -24.83 -23.08 -9.47
N LYS A 92 -25.07 -24.40 -9.49
CA LYS A 92 -26.23 -25.02 -8.82
C LYS A 92 -26.07 -25.15 -7.30
N ASN A 93 -24.83 -25.18 -6.80
CA ASN A 93 -24.53 -25.53 -5.42
C ASN A 93 -24.00 -24.37 -4.57
N LEU A 94 -23.57 -23.26 -5.19
CA LEU A 94 -23.29 -22.00 -4.47
C LEU A 94 -24.61 -21.33 -4.07
N ARG A 95 -25.20 -21.82 -2.98
CA ARG A 95 -26.45 -21.34 -2.41
C ARG A 95 -26.32 -21.17 -0.90
N GLU A 96 -27.33 -20.55 -0.32
CA GLU A 96 -27.33 -20.25 1.11
C GLU A 96 -27.18 -21.52 1.97
N GLY A 97 -26.45 -21.39 3.07
CA GLY A 97 -26.21 -22.45 4.04
C GLY A 97 -25.29 -23.57 3.55
N THR A 98 -24.66 -23.46 2.38
CA THR A 98 -23.86 -24.56 1.78
C THR A 98 -22.35 -24.36 1.94
N LEU A 99 -21.67 -25.37 2.48
CA LEU A 99 -20.22 -25.50 2.46
C LEU A 99 -19.79 -26.59 1.47
N ILE A 100 -18.99 -26.22 0.47
CA ILE A 100 -18.39 -27.16 -0.47
C ILE A 100 -16.97 -27.48 -0.01
N GLU A 101 -16.72 -28.74 0.36
CA GLU A 101 -15.41 -29.24 0.72
C GLU A 101 -14.74 -29.89 -0.50
N VAL A 102 -13.56 -29.42 -0.86
CA VAL A 102 -12.88 -29.76 -2.11
C VAL A 102 -11.65 -30.59 -1.80
N PRO A 103 -11.65 -31.90 -2.09
CA PRO A 103 -10.46 -32.76 -1.97
C PRO A 103 -9.28 -32.26 -2.80
N SER A 104 -8.10 -32.85 -2.57
CA SER A 104 -6.93 -32.59 -3.42
C SER A 104 -7.21 -32.96 -4.87
N GLY A 105 -6.80 -32.11 -5.80
CA GLY A 105 -7.05 -32.28 -7.22
C GLY A 105 -6.83 -31.00 -8.03
N GLU A 106 -6.97 -31.12 -9.34
CA GLU A 106 -7.04 -30.01 -10.28
C GLU A 106 -8.48 -29.90 -10.80
N TYR A 107 -9.06 -28.70 -10.74
CA TYR A 107 -10.46 -28.45 -11.06
C TYR A 107 -10.56 -27.36 -12.12
N LEU A 108 -11.12 -27.69 -13.29
CA LEU A 108 -11.18 -26.77 -14.40
C LEU A 108 -12.34 -25.78 -14.24
N VAL A 109 -12.03 -24.48 -14.32
CA VAL A 109 -13.00 -23.39 -14.33
C VAL A 109 -12.96 -22.69 -15.68
N ARG A 110 -14.09 -22.60 -16.39
CA ARG A 110 -14.15 -22.00 -17.73
C ARG A 110 -14.81 -20.62 -17.75
N ARG A 111 -15.54 -20.24 -16.71
CA ARG A 111 -16.26 -18.95 -16.65
C ARG A 111 -16.33 -18.35 -15.24
N ARG A 112 -16.77 -17.09 -15.21
CA ARG A 112 -17.16 -16.35 -14.01
C ARG A 112 -18.46 -16.89 -13.44
N HIS A 113 -18.57 -16.87 -12.12
CA HIS A 113 -19.75 -17.17 -11.31
C HIS A 113 -20.09 -15.95 -10.48
N ASP A 114 -21.26 -15.38 -10.74
CA ASP A 114 -21.80 -14.24 -10.00
C ASP A 114 -22.72 -14.76 -8.89
N VAL A 115 -22.44 -14.34 -7.65
CA VAL A 115 -23.16 -14.77 -6.45
C VAL A 115 -23.74 -13.53 -5.80
N ALA A 116 -25.02 -13.25 -6.06
CA ALA A 116 -25.70 -12.06 -5.58
C ALA A 116 -26.56 -12.37 -4.35
N ASP A 117 -26.38 -11.60 -3.28
CA ASP A 117 -27.21 -11.62 -2.05
C ASP A 117 -27.33 -13.01 -1.37
N VAL A 118 -26.34 -13.89 -1.57
CA VAL A 118 -26.30 -15.21 -0.93
C VAL A 118 -25.42 -15.16 0.32
N SER A 119 -26.01 -15.55 1.45
CA SER A 119 -25.31 -15.63 2.75
C SER A 119 -24.89 -17.06 3.09
N ARG A 120 -24.00 -17.22 4.06
CA ARG A 120 -23.62 -18.52 4.65
C ARG A 120 -23.23 -19.56 3.61
N TRP A 121 -22.34 -19.22 2.69
CA TRP A 121 -21.78 -20.18 1.73
C TRP A 121 -20.26 -20.23 1.78
N GLY A 122 -19.66 -21.36 1.36
CA GLY A 122 -18.22 -21.47 1.32
C GLY A 122 -17.65 -22.53 0.40
N ILE A 123 -16.38 -22.35 0.04
CA ILE A 123 -15.54 -23.30 -0.69
C ILE A 123 -14.25 -23.48 0.09
N VAL A 124 -13.96 -24.72 0.49
CA VAL A 124 -12.82 -25.05 1.34
C VAL A 124 -12.02 -26.19 0.73
N GLY A 125 -10.75 -25.94 0.42
CA GLY A 125 -9.83 -27.00 0.04
C GLY A 125 -9.40 -27.85 1.24
N LEU A 126 -9.43 -29.16 1.07
CA LEU A 126 -9.02 -30.17 2.07
C LEU A 126 -7.56 -30.63 1.91
N GLY A 127 -6.83 -30.09 0.93
CA GLY A 127 -5.43 -30.43 0.74
C GLY A 127 -4.56 -30.02 1.93
N GLU A 128 -3.51 -30.81 2.21
CA GLU A 128 -2.54 -30.53 3.29
C GLU A 128 -1.90 -29.15 3.18
N THR A 129 -1.76 -28.66 1.94
CA THR A 129 -1.39 -27.28 1.63
C THR A 129 -2.37 -26.71 0.62
N ARG A 130 -2.40 -25.38 0.48
CA ARG A 130 -3.19 -24.67 -0.53
C ARG A 130 -2.95 -25.15 -1.97
N ARG A 131 -1.83 -25.82 -2.25
CA ARG A 131 -1.48 -26.36 -3.58
C ARG A 131 -1.98 -27.78 -3.80
N GLY A 132 -2.50 -28.45 -2.77
CA GLY A 132 -3.20 -29.73 -2.93
C GLY A 132 -4.50 -29.57 -3.72
N VAL A 133 -5.14 -28.40 -3.65
CA VAL A 133 -6.36 -28.05 -4.40
C VAL A 133 -6.06 -26.92 -5.37
N GLN A 134 -6.18 -27.18 -6.67
CA GLN A 134 -5.86 -26.21 -7.72
C GLN A 134 -7.05 -25.96 -8.64
N PHE A 135 -7.53 -24.72 -8.71
CA PHE A 135 -8.50 -24.30 -9.72
C PHE A 135 -7.76 -23.75 -10.94
N THR A 136 -7.95 -24.38 -12.09
CA THR A 136 -7.25 -24.02 -13.33
C THR A 136 -8.15 -23.25 -14.28
N VAL A 137 -7.53 -22.49 -15.18
CA VAL A 137 -8.21 -21.68 -16.20
C VAL A 137 -7.69 -22.04 -17.60
N PRO A 138 -8.56 -22.16 -18.63
CA PRO A 138 -8.14 -22.41 -20.00
C PRO A 138 -7.22 -21.32 -20.56
N ALA A 139 -6.41 -21.70 -21.55
CA ALA A 139 -5.59 -20.74 -22.29
C ALA A 139 -6.48 -19.71 -23.01
N GLY A 140 -6.02 -18.46 -23.07
CA GLY A 140 -6.73 -17.37 -23.74
C GLY A 140 -7.92 -16.83 -22.94
N LYS A 141 -8.12 -17.23 -21.70
CA LYS A 141 -9.23 -16.77 -20.85
C LYS A 141 -8.72 -15.97 -19.67
N SER A 142 -9.34 -14.81 -19.43
CA SER A 142 -9.22 -14.11 -18.15
C SER A 142 -10.56 -13.68 -17.62
N PHE A 143 -10.80 -13.96 -16.34
CA PHE A 143 -12.02 -13.56 -15.65
C PHE A 143 -11.83 -13.63 -14.14
N ARG A 144 -12.65 -12.89 -13.40
CA ARG A 144 -12.83 -13.12 -11.97
C ARG A 144 -13.70 -14.38 -11.86
N TRP A 145 -13.16 -15.44 -11.27
CA TRP A 145 -13.85 -16.72 -11.12
C TRP A 145 -15.09 -16.55 -10.25
N ILE A 146 -14.94 -16.04 -9.03
CA ILE A 146 -16.05 -15.75 -8.13
C ILE A 146 -16.21 -14.24 -8.02
N MET A 147 -17.45 -13.79 -8.17
CA MET A 147 -17.86 -12.41 -7.94
C MET A 147 -19.07 -12.41 -7.01
N ALA A 148 -18.80 -12.27 -5.72
CA ALA A 148 -19.84 -12.13 -4.70
C ALA A 148 -20.24 -10.66 -4.56
N ASP A 149 -21.54 -10.39 -4.55
CA ASP A 149 -22.12 -9.05 -4.41
C ASP A 149 -23.31 -9.10 -3.44
N GLY A 150 -23.13 -8.58 -2.23
CA GLY A 150 -24.03 -8.77 -1.09
C GLY A 150 -23.76 -10.06 -0.32
N GLY A 151 -24.61 -10.32 0.68
CA GLY A 151 -24.55 -11.51 1.52
C GLY A 151 -23.56 -11.40 2.66
N SER A 152 -23.76 -12.23 3.68
CA SER A 152 -22.92 -12.30 4.88
C SER A 152 -22.48 -13.72 5.20
N GLY A 153 -21.31 -13.88 5.82
CA GLY A 153 -20.81 -15.19 6.25
C GLY A 153 -20.29 -16.03 5.08
N ILE A 154 -19.25 -15.55 4.41
CA ILE A 154 -18.66 -16.19 3.23
C ILE A 154 -17.30 -16.76 3.61
N VAL A 155 -17.06 -18.05 3.36
CA VAL A 155 -15.80 -18.72 3.70
C VAL A 155 -15.12 -19.29 2.45
N VAL A 156 -13.95 -18.76 2.10
CA VAL A 156 -13.15 -19.17 0.94
C VAL A 156 -11.75 -19.54 1.42
N GLU A 157 -11.38 -20.82 1.37
CA GLU A 157 -10.23 -21.30 2.13
C GLU A 157 -9.37 -22.36 1.42
N ASN A 158 -8.05 -22.24 1.57
CA ASN A 158 -7.05 -23.29 1.35
C ASN A 158 -6.97 -23.90 -0.08
N PHE A 159 -6.84 -23.05 -1.10
CA PHE A 159 -6.63 -23.51 -2.48
C PHE A 159 -5.76 -22.56 -3.30
N THR A 160 -5.42 -22.98 -4.53
CA THR A 160 -4.64 -22.21 -5.49
C THR A 160 -5.45 -21.94 -6.75
N MET A 161 -5.56 -20.68 -7.17
CA MET A 161 -5.92 -20.30 -8.54
C MET A 161 -4.68 -20.46 -9.44
N GLN A 162 -4.60 -21.57 -10.18
CA GLN A 162 -3.45 -21.98 -10.97
C GLN A 162 -3.58 -21.53 -12.44
N GLN A 163 -2.74 -20.57 -12.84
CA GLN A 163 -2.74 -20.03 -14.21
C GLN A 163 -1.61 -20.62 -15.09
N GLY A 164 -0.65 -21.33 -14.48
CA GLY A 164 0.50 -21.88 -15.19
C GLY A 164 1.56 -20.83 -15.57
N LYS A 165 2.53 -21.25 -16.38
CA LYS A 165 3.75 -20.45 -16.67
C LYS A 165 3.60 -19.48 -17.86
N LYS A 166 2.51 -19.57 -18.62
CA LYS A 166 2.28 -18.74 -19.81
C LYS A 166 1.53 -17.46 -19.44
N PHE A 167 1.86 -16.36 -20.10
CA PHE A 167 1.20 -15.06 -19.97
C PHE A 167 -0.05 -14.99 -20.88
N ASP A 168 -0.90 -16.02 -20.84
CA ASP A 168 -2.01 -16.20 -21.78
C ASP A 168 -3.36 -16.39 -21.10
N ARG A 169 -3.45 -16.23 -19.77
CA ARG A 169 -4.67 -16.38 -18.99
C ARG A 169 -4.56 -15.70 -17.64
N SER A 170 -5.71 -15.41 -17.02
CA SER A 170 -5.73 -14.88 -15.66
C SER A 170 -6.99 -15.25 -14.89
N MET A 171 -6.85 -15.63 -13.63
CA MET A 171 -7.96 -15.88 -12.70
C MET A 171 -7.83 -14.95 -11.49
N GLY A 172 -8.96 -14.48 -10.96
CA GLY A 172 -9.04 -13.66 -9.75
C GLY A 172 -10.40 -13.80 -9.09
N MET A 173 -10.65 -13.04 -8.01
CA MET A 173 -11.96 -13.05 -7.33
C MET A 173 -12.37 -11.63 -6.91
N GLY A 174 -13.66 -11.42 -6.67
CA GLY A 174 -14.17 -10.22 -6.06
C GLY A 174 -15.26 -10.52 -5.03
N PHE A 175 -15.19 -9.80 -3.92
CA PHE A 175 -16.07 -9.95 -2.78
C PHE A 175 -16.56 -8.55 -2.37
N LEU A 176 -17.79 -8.22 -2.73
CA LEU A 176 -18.46 -6.99 -2.35
C LEU A 176 -19.53 -7.37 -1.33
N VAL A 177 -19.12 -7.73 -0.12
CA VAL A 177 -19.96 -8.40 0.89
C VAL A 177 -20.62 -7.41 1.82
N ASP A 178 -21.69 -7.83 2.50
CA ASP A 178 -22.28 -7.04 3.58
C ASP A 178 -21.46 -7.17 4.86
N ASP A 179 -21.16 -8.40 5.30
CA ASP A 179 -20.39 -8.71 6.51
C ASP A 179 -19.76 -10.12 6.46
N ALA A 180 -18.86 -10.42 7.39
CA ALA A 180 -18.32 -11.74 7.71
C ALA A 180 -17.73 -12.51 6.51
N LEU A 181 -16.86 -11.86 5.72
CA LEU A 181 -16.02 -12.56 4.74
C LEU A 181 -14.77 -13.11 5.43
N HIS A 182 -14.48 -14.39 5.21
CA HIS A 182 -13.22 -15.04 5.56
C HIS A 182 -12.57 -15.63 4.30
N LEU A 183 -11.48 -15.02 3.85
CA LEU A 183 -10.60 -15.57 2.82
C LEU A 183 -9.30 -16.01 3.48
N TYR A 184 -9.02 -17.31 3.52
CA TYR A 184 -7.87 -17.86 4.23
C TYR A 184 -6.99 -18.75 3.36
N ASN A 185 -5.69 -18.54 3.38
CA ASN A 185 -4.71 -19.47 2.81
C ASN A 185 -4.86 -19.71 1.29
N VAL A 186 -5.13 -18.68 0.50
CA VAL A 186 -5.35 -18.76 -0.96
C VAL A 186 -4.15 -18.25 -1.75
N GLU A 187 -3.82 -18.88 -2.88
CA GLU A 187 -2.75 -18.44 -3.79
C GLU A 187 -3.27 -18.10 -5.19
N LYS A 188 -2.83 -16.99 -5.77
CA LYS A 188 -2.89 -16.72 -7.22
C LYS A 188 -1.54 -17.14 -7.83
N ALA A 189 -1.45 -18.36 -8.32
CA ALA A 189 -0.21 -18.93 -8.84
C ALA A 189 -0.05 -18.73 -10.35
N GLY A 190 1.20 -18.60 -10.78
CA GLY A 190 1.57 -18.55 -12.19
C GLY A 190 1.79 -17.14 -12.75
N SER A 191 2.06 -17.10 -14.04
CA SER A 191 2.40 -15.91 -14.80
C SER A 191 1.19 -15.00 -14.97
N ASN A 192 1.39 -13.68 -14.85
CA ASN A 192 0.30 -12.71 -14.94
C ASN A 192 0.45 -11.82 -16.17
N PRO A 193 -0.51 -11.91 -17.11
CA PRO A 193 -0.48 -11.11 -18.34
C PRO A 193 -0.80 -9.63 -18.06
N ARG A 194 -0.64 -8.83 -19.10
CA ARG A 194 -1.10 -7.44 -19.15
C ARG A 194 -2.60 -7.36 -19.45
N GLN A 195 -3.23 -6.25 -19.09
CA GLN A 195 -4.63 -5.97 -19.43
C GLN A 195 -4.84 -5.83 -20.95
N ASP A 196 -3.88 -5.25 -21.66
CA ASP A 196 -3.90 -5.06 -23.12
C ASP A 196 -3.53 -6.31 -23.93
N SER A 197 -3.20 -7.42 -23.25
CA SER A 197 -2.93 -8.70 -23.91
C SER A 197 -4.22 -9.30 -24.50
N LYS A 198 -4.09 -10.18 -25.50
CA LYS A 198 -5.24 -10.89 -26.08
C LYS A 198 -6.09 -11.64 -25.05
N SER A 199 -5.46 -12.13 -23.98
CA SER A 199 -6.17 -12.82 -22.90
C SER A 199 -6.79 -11.88 -21.88
N GLY A 200 -6.40 -10.60 -21.86
CA GLY A 200 -6.65 -9.68 -20.75
C GLY A 200 -5.92 -10.10 -19.48
N SER A 201 -6.20 -9.39 -18.38
CA SER A 201 -5.79 -9.77 -17.02
C SER A 201 -6.87 -9.39 -16.01
N THR A 202 -6.84 -9.97 -14.82
CA THR A 202 -7.78 -9.62 -13.74
C THR A 202 -7.05 -9.43 -12.43
N ASN A 203 -7.62 -8.58 -11.56
CA ASN A 203 -7.15 -8.40 -10.20
C ASN A 203 -6.99 -9.74 -9.48
N GLY A 204 -6.06 -9.82 -8.53
CA GLY A 204 -5.94 -11.01 -7.68
C GLY A 204 -7.19 -11.20 -6.84
N ILE A 205 -7.44 -10.24 -5.96
CA ILE A 205 -8.68 -10.12 -5.20
C ILE A 205 -9.15 -8.66 -5.17
N ALA A 206 -10.47 -8.47 -5.25
CA ALA A 206 -11.13 -7.22 -4.91
C ALA A 206 -12.00 -7.46 -3.67
N VAL A 207 -11.86 -6.67 -2.62
CA VAL A 207 -12.64 -6.83 -1.39
C VAL A 207 -13.24 -5.49 -0.99
N GLN A 208 -14.55 -5.48 -0.78
CA GLN A 208 -15.30 -4.34 -0.27
C GLN A 208 -16.33 -4.86 0.72
N VAL A 209 -16.48 -4.14 1.82
CA VAL A 209 -17.51 -4.38 2.82
C VAL A 209 -18.50 -3.23 2.75
N LYS A 210 -19.77 -3.55 2.49
CA LYS A 210 -20.84 -2.58 2.22
C LYS A 210 -21.46 -2.02 3.48
N GLN A 211 -21.57 -2.81 4.54
CA GLN A 211 -22.11 -2.34 5.82
C GLN A 211 -21.02 -1.64 6.65
N PRO A 212 -21.30 -0.48 7.26
CA PRO A 212 -20.30 0.26 8.05
C PRO A 212 -19.75 -0.52 9.26
N ASP A 213 -20.53 -1.41 9.85
CA ASP A 213 -20.15 -2.29 10.95
C ASP A 213 -19.67 -3.67 10.49
N GLY A 214 -19.81 -3.96 9.19
CA GLY A 214 -19.36 -5.22 8.61
C GLY A 214 -17.84 -5.38 8.62
N VAL A 215 -17.39 -6.63 8.63
CA VAL A 215 -15.98 -7.01 8.68
C VAL A 215 -15.64 -8.05 7.62
N ALA A 216 -14.53 -7.82 6.91
CA ALA A 216 -13.89 -8.83 6.07
C ALA A 216 -12.47 -9.14 6.60
N ILE A 217 -12.09 -10.41 6.55
CA ILE A 217 -10.75 -10.88 6.91
C ILE A 217 -10.18 -11.65 5.73
N VAL A 218 -9.08 -11.12 5.19
CA VAL A 218 -8.20 -11.79 4.25
C VAL A 218 -6.92 -12.13 4.99
N ASP A 219 -6.67 -13.42 5.21
CA ASP A 219 -5.49 -13.88 5.92
C ASP A 219 -4.73 -14.91 5.09
N THR A 220 -3.45 -14.63 4.82
CA THR A 220 -2.57 -15.45 4.00
C THR A 220 -3.05 -15.57 2.55
N PHE A 221 -3.04 -14.44 1.82
CA PHE A 221 -3.15 -14.42 0.36
C PHE A 221 -1.75 -14.33 -0.29
N VAL A 222 -1.48 -15.22 -1.24
CA VAL A 222 -0.16 -15.36 -1.86
C VAL A 222 -0.20 -15.05 -3.36
N ARG A 223 0.71 -14.20 -3.82
CA ARG A 223 1.00 -13.98 -5.24
C ARG A 223 2.47 -13.63 -5.42
N LYS A 224 3.25 -14.43 -6.16
CA LYS A 224 4.71 -14.21 -6.28
C LYS A 224 5.23 -13.87 -7.67
N GLY A 225 4.58 -14.29 -8.75
CA GLY A 225 5.06 -14.00 -10.11
C GLY A 225 5.15 -15.22 -10.99
N PRO A 226 5.68 -15.03 -12.22
CA PRO A 226 6.19 -13.76 -12.75
C PRO A 226 5.09 -12.82 -13.30
N GLN A 227 5.47 -11.58 -13.59
CA GLN A 227 4.62 -10.50 -14.12
C GLN A 227 5.16 -9.97 -15.44
N ASP A 228 4.26 -9.67 -16.37
CA ASP A 228 4.57 -8.86 -17.55
C ASP A 228 4.15 -7.41 -17.26
N PHE A 229 5.13 -6.54 -16.98
CA PHE A 229 4.91 -5.17 -16.55
C PHE A 229 4.61 -4.24 -17.72
N ALA A 230 3.57 -3.42 -17.58
CA ALA A 230 3.12 -2.40 -18.51
C ALA A 230 3.01 -1.05 -17.81
N HIS A 231 2.93 0.03 -18.59
CA HIS A 231 2.58 1.33 -18.05
C HIS A 231 1.11 1.36 -17.62
N TYR A 232 0.77 2.13 -16.60
CA TYR A 232 -0.62 2.33 -16.19
C TYR A 232 -1.42 3.03 -17.32
N PRO A 233 -2.69 2.65 -17.57
CA PRO A 233 -3.42 1.49 -17.04
C PRO A 233 -3.19 0.25 -17.92
N GLY A 234 -2.23 -0.61 -17.56
CA GLY A 234 -1.83 -1.75 -18.40
C GLY A 234 -1.71 -3.08 -17.66
N ASN A 235 -1.84 -3.09 -16.33
CA ASN A 235 -1.78 -4.28 -15.50
C ASN A 235 -2.95 -4.34 -14.53
N SER A 236 -3.24 -5.53 -14.01
CA SER A 236 -4.26 -5.73 -12.98
C SER A 236 -3.72 -5.46 -11.58
N ILE A 237 -4.62 -5.01 -10.70
CA ILE A 237 -4.28 -4.73 -9.30
C ILE A 237 -4.21 -6.03 -8.51
N THR A 238 -3.17 -6.24 -7.69
CA THR A 238 -3.06 -7.49 -6.94
C THR A 238 -4.17 -7.62 -5.88
N VAL A 239 -4.29 -6.63 -4.99
CA VAL A 239 -5.34 -6.52 -3.98
C VAL A 239 -5.98 -5.14 -4.08
N PHE A 240 -7.30 -5.10 -4.25
CA PHE A 240 -8.04 -3.85 -4.43
C PHE A 240 -9.18 -3.70 -3.42
N THR A 241 -9.25 -2.55 -2.75
CA THR A 241 -10.41 -2.09 -1.97
C THR A 241 -10.95 -0.83 -2.60
N GLY A 242 -12.14 -0.94 -3.17
CA GLY A 242 -12.76 0.10 -3.97
C GLY A 242 -13.54 1.15 -3.18
N ARG A 243 -14.06 2.12 -3.92
CA ARG A 243 -14.84 3.27 -3.41
C ARG A 243 -16.14 2.91 -2.69
N GLY A 244 -16.69 1.72 -2.95
CA GLY A 244 -17.88 1.22 -2.28
C GLY A 244 -17.63 0.64 -0.88
N HIS A 245 -16.38 0.55 -0.43
CA HIS A 245 -16.06 0.04 0.90
C HIS A 245 -16.44 1.04 2.00
N ARG A 246 -17.18 0.56 3.00
CA ARG A 246 -17.68 1.31 4.16
C ARG A 246 -17.36 0.66 5.51
N GLY A 247 -17.26 -0.67 5.57
CA GLY A 247 -16.95 -1.43 6.79
C GLY A 247 -15.46 -1.49 7.11
N THR A 248 -15.00 -2.59 7.71
CA THR A 248 -13.58 -2.83 8.00
C THR A 248 -13.05 -4.03 7.20
N VAL A 249 -11.89 -3.90 6.57
CA VAL A 249 -11.15 -5.04 6.00
C VAL A 249 -9.80 -5.23 6.69
N TYR A 250 -9.54 -6.47 7.13
CA TYR A 250 -8.23 -6.90 7.62
C TYR A 250 -7.49 -7.66 6.52
N TYR A 251 -6.27 -7.23 6.22
CA TYR A 251 -5.31 -7.93 5.38
C TYR A 251 -4.16 -8.43 6.24
N ARG A 252 -4.15 -9.73 6.54
CA ARG A 252 -3.19 -10.37 7.46
C ARG A 252 -2.23 -11.29 6.71
N ASN A 253 -0.93 -11.20 6.99
CA ASN A 253 0.07 -12.15 6.52
C ASN A 253 0.09 -12.36 4.99
N LEU A 254 -0.17 -11.31 4.22
CA LEU A 254 -0.11 -11.37 2.75
C LEU A 254 1.33 -11.60 2.27
N HIS A 255 1.51 -12.41 1.24
CA HIS A 255 2.80 -12.56 0.55
C HIS A 255 2.62 -12.16 -0.91
N ILE A 256 2.89 -10.90 -1.20
CA ILE A 256 2.73 -10.32 -2.53
C ILE A 256 4.08 -9.87 -3.08
N GLU A 257 4.47 -10.49 -4.17
CA GLU A 257 5.62 -10.07 -4.96
C GLU A 257 5.23 -9.85 -6.42
N ASN A 258 5.90 -8.92 -7.08
CA ASN A 258 5.75 -8.68 -8.52
C ASN A 258 4.30 -8.44 -8.93
N GLY A 259 3.57 -7.63 -8.17
CA GLY A 259 2.26 -7.12 -8.52
C GLY A 259 2.37 -6.23 -9.76
N GLY A 260 1.53 -6.50 -10.76
CA GLY A 260 1.48 -5.72 -11.99
C GLY A 260 0.99 -4.29 -11.75
N GLU A 261 0.16 -4.06 -10.75
CA GLU A 261 -0.22 -2.75 -10.25
C GLU A 261 -0.52 -2.85 -8.74
N HIS A 262 0.28 -2.19 -7.91
CA HIS A 262 0.25 -2.22 -6.45
C HIS A 262 0.34 -3.63 -5.81
N GLY A 263 0.85 -3.69 -4.58
CA GLY A 263 0.61 -4.84 -3.71
C GLY A 263 -0.82 -4.77 -3.17
N ILE A 264 -1.11 -3.70 -2.43
CA ILE A 264 -2.47 -3.33 -1.98
C ILE A 264 -2.78 -1.91 -2.45
N TYR A 265 -3.94 -1.74 -3.10
CA TYR A 265 -4.55 -0.44 -3.36
C TYR A 265 -5.89 -0.35 -2.62
N ALA A 266 -5.89 0.35 -1.49
CA ALA A 266 -7.03 0.39 -0.58
C ALA A 266 -7.19 1.75 0.11
N SER A 267 -7.10 2.83 -0.65
CA SER A 267 -7.04 4.19 -0.08
C SER A 267 -8.13 5.15 -0.56
N LYS A 268 -9.08 4.65 -1.36
CA LYS A 268 -10.18 5.44 -1.94
C LYS A 268 -11.56 4.96 -1.47
N GLY A 269 -11.63 4.22 -0.36
CA GLY A 269 -12.88 3.79 0.28
C GLY A 269 -13.17 4.63 1.54
N GLN A 270 -14.41 4.57 2.02
CA GLN A 270 -14.84 5.24 3.26
C GLN A 270 -14.58 4.39 4.51
N GLY A 271 -14.44 3.08 4.32
CA GLY A 271 -14.18 2.10 5.38
C GLY A 271 -12.72 1.97 5.77
N ASP A 272 -12.50 1.26 6.87
CA ASP A 272 -11.21 1.04 7.50
C ASP A 272 -10.42 -0.10 6.83
N VAL A 273 -9.13 0.15 6.56
CA VAL A 273 -8.23 -0.85 5.98
C VAL A 273 -7.07 -1.12 6.92
N ARG A 274 -6.96 -2.37 7.37
CA ARG A 274 -6.04 -2.78 8.43
C ARG A 274 -5.09 -3.85 7.91
N VAL A 275 -3.86 -3.45 7.58
CA VAL A 275 -2.81 -4.34 7.08
C VAL A 275 -1.92 -4.77 8.25
N GLU A 276 -1.80 -6.09 8.47
CA GLU A 276 -1.09 -6.67 9.61
C GLU A 276 -0.11 -7.75 9.12
N GLY A 277 1.19 -7.49 9.29
CA GLY A 277 2.27 -8.34 8.82
C GLY A 277 2.39 -8.36 7.29
N GLY A 278 3.03 -9.41 6.79
CA GLY A 278 3.16 -9.70 5.37
C GLY A 278 4.43 -9.15 4.71
N LEU A 279 4.65 -9.63 3.48
CA LEU A 279 5.77 -9.26 2.62
C LEU A 279 5.24 -8.71 1.29
N PHE A 280 5.70 -7.49 0.96
CA PHE A 280 5.36 -6.79 -0.29
C PHE A 280 6.65 -6.48 -1.05
N LYS A 281 6.97 -7.27 -2.09
CA LYS A 281 8.27 -7.17 -2.78
C LYS A 281 8.12 -6.85 -4.25
N ASN A 282 8.83 -5.84 -4.74
CA ASN A 282 8.97 -5.55 -6.17
C ASN A 282 7.63 -5.38 -6.92
N ASN A 283 6.65 -4.79 -6.24
CA ASN A 283 5.36 -4.46 -6.84
C ASN A 283 5.51 -3.18 -7.68
N LEU A 284 4.84 -3.10 -8.83
CA LEU A 284 4.71 -1.84 -9.55
C LEU A 284 3.82 -0.90 -8.73
N GLY A 285 4.13 0.39 -8.71
CA GLY A 285 3.30 1.36 -7.98
C GLY A 285 3.70 1.40 -6.51
N ASP A 286 2.91 0.85 -5.59
CA ASP A 286 3.23 0.84 -4.15
C ASP A 286 3.16 -0.58 -3.59
N GLY A 287 3.95 -0.87 -2.56
CA GLY A 287 3.78 -2.08 -1.76
C GLY A 287 2.42 -2.09 -1.07
N VAL A 288 2.11 -1.03 -0.32
CA VAL A 288 0.84 -0.86 0.39
C VAL A 288 0.36 0.58 0.28
N ARG A 289 -0.90 0.77 -0.16
CA ARG A 289 -1.56 2.08 -0.19
C ARG A 289 -2.85 2.09 0.62
N ILE A 290 -2.93 2.95 1.62
CA ILE A 290 -4.09 3.12 2.54
C ILE A 290 -4.39 4.61 2.79
N SER A 291 -5.49 4.90 3.49
CA SER A 291 -5.83 6.24 3.99
C SER A 291 -6.85 6.16 5.13
N GLY A 292 -6.99 7.24 5.90
CA GLY A 292 -8.02 7.38 6.94
C GLY A 292 -7.58 6.96 8.34
N GLU A 293 -8.26 7.52 9.35
CA GLU A 293 -7.93 7.40 10.77
C GLU A 293 -8.02 5.97 11.31
N GLY A 294 -9.02 5.19 10.88
CA GLY A 294 -9.18 3.79 11.27
C GLY A 294 -8.35 2.79 10.46
N SER A 295 -7.49 3.28 9.55
CA SER A 295 -6.63 2.45 8.70
C SER A 295 -5.17 2.41 9.20
N TRP A 296 -4.52 1.27 9.03
CA TRP A 296 -3.11 1.12 9.41
C TRP A 296 -2.34 0.09 8.59
N VAL A 297 -1.01 0.22 8.64
CA VAL A 297 -0.05 -0.81 8.25
C VAL A 297 0.81 -1.11 9.48
N LYS A 298 0.73 -2.36 9.96
CA LYS A 298 1.45 -2.83 11.15
C LYS A 298 2.32 -4.03 10.84
N GLY A 299 3.59 -4.02 11.21
CA GLY A 299 4.45 -5.20 11.10
C GLY A 299 4.79 -5.65 9.67
N ALA A 300 4.50 -4.85 8.65
CA ALA A 300 4.71 -5.22 7.26
C ALA A 300 6.18 -5.04 6.84
N THR A 301 6.66 -5.94 5.97
CA THR A 301 7.94 -5.76 5.28
C THR A 301 7.71 -5.40 3.82
N VAL A 302 8.24 -4.27 3.37
CA VAL A 302 8.16 -3.83 1.97
C VAL A 302 9.57 -3.76 1.39
N VAL A 303 9.79 -4.40 0.24
CA VAL A 303 11.11 -4.51 -0.41
C VAL A 303 11.05 -4.02 -1.85
N VAL A 304 11.95 -3.11 -2.19
CA VAL A 304 12.19 -2.62 -3.55
C VAL A 304 13.64 -2.92 -3.93
N ASP A 305 13.82 -3.89 -4.82
CA ASP A 305 15.13 -4.35 -5.26
C ASP A 305 15.10 -4.79 -6.74
N ALA A 306 15.57 -3.91 -7.61
CA ALA A 306 15.73 -4.14 -9.04
C ALA A 306 16.88 -5.09 -9.39
N THR A 307 17.75 -5.42 -8.44
CA THR A 307 18.80 -6.43 -8.61
C THR A 307 18.32 -7.84 -8.25
N ASP A 308 17.29 -7.95 -7.42
CA ASP A 308 16.64 -9.21 -7.02
C ASP A 308 15.27 -9.38 -7.70
N ARG A 309 15.28 -9.54 -9.03
CA ARG A 309 14.06 -9.72 -9.83
C ARG A 309 13.69 -11.19 -9.97
N THR A 310 12.40 -11.50 -9.79
CA THR A 310 11.86 -12.84 -10.04
C THR A 310 12.07 -13.29 -11.49
N PRO A 311 12.67 -14.47 -11.72
CA PRO A 311 12.87 -15.00 -13.06
C PRO A 311 11.58 -15.08 -13.87
N GLY A 312 11.66 -14.74 -15.15
CA GLY A 312 10.51 -14.75 -16.05
C GLY A 312 9.66 -13.47 -16.04
N ASN A 313 9.95 -12.50 -15.15
CA ASN A 313 9.38 -11.16 -15.27
C ASN A 313 9.71 -10.55 -16.64
N ARG A 314 8.74 -9.86 -17.24
CA ARG A 314 8.85 -9.21 -18.57
C ARG A 314 8.40 -7.76 -18.48
N GLY A 315 8.65 -7.00 -19.55
CA GLY A 315 8.19 -5.62 -19.64
C GLY A 315 8.91 -4.65 -18.70
N ASN A 316 8.40 -3.43 -18.64
CA ASN A 316 9.08 -2.32 -17.97
C ASN A 316 8.51 -2.07 -16.58
N TRP A 317 9.24 -2.52 -15.56
CA TRP A 317 9.00 -2.12 -14.17
C TRP A 317 9.60 -0.72 -13.98
N HIS A 318 8.76 0.31 -14.06
CA HIS A 318 9.21 1.70 -14.19
C HIS A 318 8.95 2.55 -12.93
N GLN A 319 8.30 1.98 -11.90
CA GLN A 319 8.03 2.67 -10.66
C GLN A 319 7.76 1.70 -9.51
N ALA A 320 8.31 1.98 -8.33
CA ALA A 320 7.99 1.28 -7.10
C ALA A 320 8.15 2.19 -5.88
N ARG A 321 7.14 2.24 -5.01
CA ARG A 321 7.12 2.90 -3.71
C ARG A 321 6.94 1.86 -2.62
N GLY A 322 7.31 2.21 -1.39
CA GLY A 322 7.07 1.35 -0.24
C GLY A 322 5.62 1.46 0.24
N ILE A 323 5.42 2.26 1.29
CA ILE A 323 4.10 2.53 1.89
C ILE A 323 3.63 3.91 1.46
N HIS A 324 2.35 4.04 1.11
CA HIS A 324 1.77 5.26 0.57
C HIS A 324 0.44 5.61 1.26
N LEU A 325 0.38 6.77 1.90
CA LEU A 325 -0.85 7.33 2.45
C LEU A 325 -1.39 8.37 1.46
N GLN A 326 -2.52 8.08 0.84
CA GLN A 326 -3.17 8.92 -0.16
C GLN A 326 -4.69 8.79 -0.04
N SER A 327 -5.40 9.89 0.19
CA SER A 327 -6.86 9.87 0.30
C SER A 327 -7.58 10.40 -0.97
N GLY A 328 -6.85 11.01 -1.90
CA GLY A 328 -7.43 11.59 -3.11
C GLY A 328 -8.43 12.70 -2.80
N GLU A 329 -9.61 12.66 -3.43
CA GLU A 329 -10.67 13.67 -3.22
C GLU A 329 -11.35 13.59 -1.84
N TYR A 330 -11.11 12.54 -1.07
CA TYR A 330 -11.76 12.36 0.23
C TYR A 330 -11.09 13.18 1.34
N GLY A 331 -9.83 13.57 1.16
CA GLY A 331 -9.14 14.46 2.08
C GLY A 331 -9.02 13.93 3.53
N TYR A 332 -8.88 12.61 3.71
CA TYR A 332 -8.86 12.01 5.04
C TYR A 332 -7.65 12.43 5.87
N THR A 333 -7.84 12.43 7.19
CA THR A 333 -6.80 12.63 8.20
C THR A 333 -6.63 11.35 9.03
N GLY A 334 -5.52 11.23 9.74
CA GLY A 334 -5.13 10.05 10.50
C GLY A 334 -4.39 9.01 9.66
N GLY A 335 -4.43 7.75 10.11
CA GLY A 335 -3.66 6.66 9.53
C GLY A 335 -2.38 6.41 10.29
N LEU A 336 -2.04 5.13 10.43
CA LEU A 336 -0.92 4.65 11.23
C LEU A 336 -0.01 3.73 10.42
N VAL A 337 1.29 4.01 10.44
CA VAL A 337 2.34 3.07 10.01
C VAL A 337 3.18 2.70 11.22
N GLU A 338 3.13 1.44 11.63
CA GLU A 338 3.71 0.99 12.89
C GLU A 338 4.50 -0.32 12.72
N ASP A 339 5.65 -0.43 13.39
CA ASP A 339 6.47 -1.65 13.42
C ASP A 339 6.86 -2.18 12.01
N CYS A 340 6.93 -1.29 11.02
CA CYS A 340 7.19 -1.68 9.63
C CYS A 340 8.68 -1.62 9.28
N THR A 341 9.08 -2.48 8.34
CA THR A 341 10.41 -2.45 7.72
C THR A 341 10.28 -2.18 6.23
N VAL A 342 10.90 -1.09 5.74
CA VAL A 342 10.85 -0.73 4.31
C VAL A 342 12.27 -0.62 3.76
N ILE A 343 12.56 -1.42 2.74
CA ILE A 343 13.91 -1.60 2.20
C ILE A 343 13.89 -1.20 0.72
N ALA A 344 14.76 -0.29 0.31
CA ALA A 344 15.08 -0.02 -1.09
C ALA A 344 16.57 -0.24 -1.34
N ARG A 345 16.90 -1.28 -2.10
CA ARG A 345 18.28 -1.60 -2.52
C ARG A 345 18.60 -1.01 -3.88
N ALA A 346 17.67 -1.19 -4.81
CA ALA A 346 17.73 -0.65 -6.15
C ALA A 346 16.30 -0.47 -6.66
N THR A 347 16.02 0.64 -7.32
CA THR A 347 14.67 0.94 -7.81
C THR A 347 14.74 1.47 -9.24
N PRO A 348 13.78 1.14 -10.12
CA PRO A 348 13.70 1.77 -11.43
C PRO A 348 13.36 3.27 -11.33
N ARG A 349 12.51 3.62 -10.36
CA ARG A 349 12.11 4.98 -9.98
C ARG A 349 11.25 4.86 -8.72
N THR A 350 11.42 5.77 -7.78
CA THR A 350 10.47 5.93 -6.67
C THR A 350 10.22 7.41 -6.40
N GLU A 351 9.15 7.72 -5.67
CA GLU A 351 8.98 9.04 -5.07
C GLU A 351 9.52 9.04 -3.65
N ALA A 352 9.21 7.99 -2.88
CA ALA A 352 9.78 7.71 -1.59
C ALA A 352 9.50 6.25 -1.16
N LEU A 353 10.22 5.79 -0.14
CA LEU A 353 9.93 4.53 0.54
C LEU A 353 8.68 4.66 1.43
N LEU A 354 8.51 5.80 2.09
CA LEU A 354 7.24 6.22 2.69
C LEU A 354 6.79 7.53 2.06
N LYS A 355 5.60 7.51 1.46
CA LYS A 355 4.96 8.69 0.86
C LYS A 355 3.70 9.05 1.65
N ILE A 356 3.63 10.29 2.11
CA ILE A 356 2.39 10.90 2.62
C ILE A 356 2.03 12.00 1.63
N GLU A 357 1.02 11.72 0.80
CA GLU A 357 0.66 12.57 -0.33
C GLU A 357 -0.06 13.85 0.12
N HIS A 358 -0.10 14.87 -0.75
CA HIS A 358 -0.79 16.15 -0.55
C HIS A 358 -2.26 16.00 -0.17
N SER A 359 -2.90 14.88 -0.56
CA SER A 359 -4.29 14.58 -0.24
C SER A 359 -4.50 13.99 1.16
N GLN A 360 -3.44 13.63 1.87
CA GLN A 360 -3.51 13.07 3.22
C GLN A 360 -3.33 14.18 4.27
N GLY A 361 -4.20 14.19 5.28
CA GLY A 361 -4.13 15.06 6.47
C GLY A 361 -3.01 14.65 7.42
N ALA A 362 -3.24 14.72 8.72
CA ALA A 362 -2.32 14.22 9.73
C ALA A 362 -2.10 12.71 9.58
N ALA A 363 -0.97 12.19 10.08
CA ALA A 363 -0.69 10.76 10.17
C ALA A 363 0.35 10.48 11.26
N THR A 364 0.40 9.23 11.73
CA THR A 364 1.41 8.75 12.68
C THR A 364 2.27 7.65 12.07
N VAL A 365 3.58 7.76 12.26
CA VAL A 365 4.56 6.76 11.86
C VAL A 365 5.40 6.44 13.09
N ARG A 366 5.42 5.18 13.54
CA ARG A 366 6.20 4.82 14.72
C ARG A 366 6.84 3.45 14.68
N ASN A 367 7.98 3.31 15.37
CA ASN A 367 8.73 2.06 15.49
C ASN A 367 9.13 1.46 14.11
N CYS A 368 9.39 2.32 13.13
CA CYS A 368 9.65 1.89 11.75
C CYS A 368 11.14 1.95 11.41
N ARG A 369 11.59 0.99 10.60
CA ARG A 369 12.95 0.93 10.07
C ARG A 369 12.94 1.09 8.56
N PHE A 370 13.74 2.02 8.08
CA PHE A 370 13.93 2.27 6.66
C PHE A 370 15.38 2.01 6.29
N TYR A 371 15.57 1.28 5.20
CA TYR A 371 16.87 1.04 4.61
C TYR A 371 16.88 1.55 3.17
N ASN A 372 17.75 2.50 2.85
CA ASN A 372 17.79 3.15 1.54
C ASN A 372 19.22 3.19 0.96
N ASP A 373 19.45 2.43 -0.12
CA ASP A 373 20.67 2.46 -0.95
C ASP A 373 20.44 3.21 -2.28
N THR A 374 19.32 3.92 -2.43
CA THR A 374 18.94 4.60 -3.68
C THR A 374 19.22 6.11 -3.63
N ASN A 375 19.03 6.79 -4.76
CA ASN A 375 19.12 8.25 -4.87
C ASN A 375 17.77 8.97 -4.75
N TYR A 376 16.78 8.31 -4.16
CA TYR A 376 15.45 8.87 -3.94
C TYR A 376 15.15 9.07 -2.45
N PRO A 377 14.23 9.99 -2.10
CA PRO A 377 13.88 10.25 -0.72
C PRO A 377 13.51 8.99 0.05
N THR A 378 13.91 8.91 1.33
CA THR A 378 13.42 7.81 2.17
C THR A 378 11.98 8.08 2.59
N ILE A 379 11.73 9.26 3.17
CA ILE A 379 10.40 9.72 3.58
C ILE A 379 10.09 11.04 2.89
N SER A 380 8.93 11.12 2.25
CA SER A 380 8.41 12.33 1.61
C SER A 380 7.01 12.60 2.14
N VAL A 381 6.82 13.82 2.67
CA VAL A 381 5.55 14.34 3.14
C VAL A 381 5.25 15.63 2.40
N ASP A 382 4.22 15.60 1.56
CA ASP A 382 3.89 16.72 0.70
C ASP A 382 3.10 17.79 1.44
N LYS A 383 3.18 19.01 0.94
CA LYS A 383 2.27 20.09 1.30
C LYS A 383 0.81 19.66 1.09
N PRO A 384 -0.10 19.93 2.05
CA PRO A 384 -1.52 19.69 1.84
C PRO A 384 -2.04 20.40 0.59
N ASP A 385 -2.82 19.69 -0.23
CA ASP A 385 -3.42 20.27 -1.43
C ASP A 385 -4.30 21.48 -1.08
N THR A 386 -4.33 22.48 -1.97
CA THR A 386 -5.14 23.69 -1.81
C THR A 386 -6.44 23.66 -2.59
N GLY A 387 -6.62 22.65 -3.46
CA GLY A 387 -7.77 22.50 -4.35
C GLY A 387 -8.74 21.41 -3.88
N ASN A 388 -9.23 20.62 -4.84
CA ASN A 388 -10.30 19.65 -4.63
C ASN A 388 -9.86 18.39 -3.87
N GLN A 389 -8.56 18.20 -3.65
CA GLN A 389 -8.03 17.08 -2.86
C GLN A 389 -7.54 17.53 -1.48
N ARG A 390 -7.88 18.77 -1.09
CA ARG A 390 -7.46 19.35 0.18
C ARG A 390 -7.90 18.49 1.36
N PRO A 391 -6.96 18.00 2.19
CA PRO A 391 -7.33 17.23 3.36
C PRO A 391 -7.92 18.09 4.47
N ALA A 392 -8.82 17.47 5.24
CA ALA A 392 -9.25 18.01 6.51
C ALA A 392 -8.06 18.21 7.44
N LYS A 393 -8.14 19.25 8.28
CA LYS A 393 -7.24 19.39 9.42
C LYS A 393 -7.56 18.31 10.47
N PRO A 394 -6.61 17.93 11.34
CA PRO A 394 -5.24 18.42 11.44
C PRO A 394 -4.34 18.01 10.28
N TRP A 395 -3.21 18.71 10.12
CA TRP A 395 -2.16 18.38 9.14
C TRP A 395 -0.84 18.00 9.83
N GLU A 396 -0.78 18.05 11.15
CA GLU A 396 0.44 17.74 11.90
C GLU A 396 0.85 16.29 11.69
N MET A 397 2.16 16.04 11.55
CA MET A 397 2.71 14.69 11.47
C MET A 397 3.32 14.27 12.79
N THR A 398 3.23 12.99 13.12
CA THR A 398 3.94 12.39 14.24
C THR A 398 4.86 11.29 13.75
N PHE A 399 6.17 11.44 13.99
CA PHE A 399 7.18 10.41 13.79
C PHE A 399 7.79 10.05 15.14
N GLU A 400 7.75 8.78 15.53
CA GLU A 400 8.25 8.30 16.82
C GLU A 400 9.09 7.03 16.67
N ASN A 401 10.31 6.98 17.22
CA ASN A 401 11.17 5.80 17.15
C ASN A 401 11.38 5.32 15.70
N VAL A 402 11.87 6.22 14.84
CA VAL A 402 12.12 5.94 13.42
C VAL A 402 13.61 5.85 13.16
N GLU A 403 14.02 4.79 12.46
CA GLU A 403 15.41 4.55 12.08
C GLU A 403 15.53 4.58 10.54
N ILE A 404 16.45 5.39 10.02
CA ILE A 404 16.80 5.45 8.59
C ILE A 404 18.29 5.16 8.44
N THR A 405 18.63 4.10 7.70
CA THR A 405 20.02 3.70 7.42
C THR A 405 20.23 3.35 5.96
N GLY A 406 21.49 3.22 5.54
CA GLY A 406 21.84 2.73 4.20
C GLY A 406 22.98 3.51 3.56
N ARG A 407 23.05 3.41 2.23
CA ARG A 407 24.10 4.02 1.39
C ARG A 407 23.55 4.98 0.35
N ALA A 408 22.43 5.63 0.66
CA ALA A 408 21.83 6.64 -0.20
C ALA A 408 22.85 7.72 -0.60
N THR A 409 22.67 8.31 -1.78
CA THR A 409 23.49 9.43 -2.27
C THR A 409 22.60 10.41 -3.03
N ASN A 410 22.97 11.69 -3.04
CA ASN A 410 22.29 12.74 -3.79
C ASN A 410 20.77 12.71 -3.56
N THR A 411 20.34 12.76 -2.31
CA THR A 411 18.92 12.67 -1.94
C THR A 411 18.63 13.31 -0.57
N VAL A 412 17.44 13.07 -0.02
CA VAL A 412 17.05 13.51 1.31
C VAL A 412 16.53 12.33 2.13
N ALA A 413 16.91 12.24 3.40
CA ALA A 413 16.41 11.20 4.28
C ALA A 413 14.93 11.42 4.59
N MET A 414 14.56 12.61 5.09
CA MET A 414 13.18 12.97 5.38
C MET A 414 12.90 14.39 4.91
N ALA A 415 11.92 14.54 4.03
CA ALA A 415 11.44 15.84 3.57
C ALA A 415 9.97 16.04 3.92
N MET A 416 9.64 17.19 4.51
CA MET A 416 8.29 17.55 4.93
C MET A 416 8.00 19.01 4.58
N GLU A 417 6.87 19.24 3.89
CA GLU A 417 6.44 20.56 3.45
C GLU A 417 5.05 20.92 3.98
N GLY A 418 4.85 22.14 4.47
CA GLY A 418 3.52 22.68 4.81
C GLY A 418 2.81 21.95 5.96
N ARG A 419 3.56 21.28 6.84
CA ARG A 419 3.04 20.51 8.00
C ARG A 419 3.47 21.16 9.33
N PRO A 420 2.92 22.33 9.68
CA PRO A 420 3.33 23.04 10.89
C PRO A 420 2.97 22.25 12.16
N ARG A 421 3.68 22.52 13.25
CA ARG A 421 3.46 21.91 14.58
C ARG A 421 3.55 20.37 14.58
N SER A 422 4.31 19.80 13.66
CA SER A 422 4.60 18.36 13.63
C SER A 422 5.56 17.96 14.75
N ARG A 423 5.68 16.67 15.04
CA ARG A 423 6.57 16.12 16.07
C ARG A 423 7.41 14.98 15.51
N LEU A 424 8.72 15.11 15.69
CA LEU A 424 9.71 14.07 15.42
C LEU A 424 10.35 13.71 16.77
N SER A 425 10.19 12.47 17.21
CA SER A 425 10.70 12.00 18.50
C SER A 425 11.50 10.71 18.32
N ASN A 426 12.70 10.66 18.88
CA ASN A 426 13.60 9.51 18.78
C ASN A 426 13.82 9.08 17.32
N VAL A 427 14.19 10.03 16.46
CA VAL A 427 14.49 9.77 15.04
C VAL A 427 15.99 9.64 14.87
N THR A 428 16.44 8.50 14.33
CA THR A 428 17.84 8.23 14.01
C THR A 428 18.03 8.13 12.50
N ILE A 429 18.97 8.89 11.94
CA ILE A 429 19.34 8.87 10.53
C ILE A 429 20.84 8.65 10.43
N ASP A 430 21.25 7.58 9.75
CA ASP A 430 22.65 7.27 9.44
C ASP A 430 22.77 7.03 7.92
N LEU A 431 22.96 8.13 7.20
CA LEU A 431 23.10 8.16 5.74
C LEU A 431 24.28 9.07 5.35
N PRO A 432 25.54 8.69 5.67
CA PRO A 432 26.72 9.53 5.49
C PRO A 432 27.14 9.71 4.02
N GLY A 433 26.33 9.24 3.07
CA GLY A 433 26.60 9.32 1.65
C GLY A 433 26.61 10.76 1.12
N VAL A 434 27.37 10.98 0.06
CA VAL A 434 27.52 12.30 -0.57
C VAL A 434 26.18 12.88 -0.99
N GLY A 435 25.99 14.18 -0.75
CA GLY A 435 24.80 14.92 -1.18
C GLY A 435 23.49 14.42 -0.56
N VAL A 436 23.55 13.77 0.61
CA VAL A 436 22.35 13.38 1.37
C VAL A 436 22.05 14.43 2.43
N ASP A 437 20.90 15.08 2.36
CA ASP A 437 20.40 15.89 3.48
C ASP A 437 19.61 15.01 4.46
N GLY A 438 19.64 15.37 5.73
CA GLY A 438 18.94 14.64 6.80
C GLY A 438 17.46 14.97 6.83
N ILE A 439 17.08 15.86 7.75
CA ILE A 439 15.70 16.32 7.93
C ILE A 439 15.55 17.68 7.23
N VAL A 440 14.61 17.79 6.30
CA VAL A 440 14.29 19.03 5.60
C VAL A 440 12.84 19.42 5.87
N LEU A 441 12.66 20.57 6.50
CA LEU A 441 11.37 21.14 6.90
C LEU A 441 11.12 22.45 6.14
N ASP A 442 10.17 22.45 5.21
CA ASP A 442 9.76 23.67 4.50
C ASP A 442 8.35 24.09 4.93
N ASP A 443 8.17 25.31 5.43
CA ASP A 443 6.85 25.84 5.85
C ASP A 443 6.20 24.95 6.95
N CYS A 444 7.03 24.45 7.87
CA CYS A 444 6.65 23.53 8.94
C CYS A 444 6.85 24.14 10.34
N GLU A 445 6.55 25.43 10.50
CA GLU A 445 6.86 26.16 11.73
C GLU A 445 6.24 25.53 12.98
N GLY A 446 6.96 25.64 14.10
CA GLY A 446 6.57 25.06 15.38
C GLY A 446 6.77 23.54 15.46
N THR A 447 7.45 22.92 14.49
CA THR A 447 7.80 21.49 14.57
C THR A 447 8.76 21.24 15.73
N VAL A 448 8.53 20.17 16.49
CA VAL A 448 9.38 19.76 17.61
C VAL A 448 10.23 18.55 17.20
N LEU A 449 11.54 18.69 17.33
CA LEU A 449 12.53 17.61 17.18
C LEU A 449 13.04 17.26 18.58
N ASP A 450 12.79 16.05 19.04
CA ASP A 450 13.07 15.58 20.40
C ASP A 450 13.83 14.26 20.37
N GLY A 451 15.04 14.18 20.93
CA GLY A 451 15.82 12.92 20.91
C GLY A 451 16.33 12.53 19.53
N VAL A 452 16.66 13.51 18.68
CA VAL A 452 17.08 13.28 17.28
C VAL A 452 18.59 13.05 17.17
N SER A 453 18.98 12.08 16.31
CA SER A 453 20.37 11.76 15.96
C SER A 453 20.52 11.64 14.44
N VAL A 454 21.27 12.54 13.79
CA VAL A 454 21.44 12.58 12.33
C VAL A 454 22.91 12.65 11.95
N LEU A 455 23.34 11.70 11.13
CA LEU A 455 24.61 11.70 10.42
C LEU A 455 24.35 11.62 8.92
N THR A 456 24.82 12.62 8.17
CA THR A 456 24.62 12.71 6.72
C THR A 456 25.83 13.26 5.98
N GLY A 457 25.93 13.07 4.66
CA GLY A 457 26.98 13.74 3.88
C GLY A 457 26.69 15.22 3.56
N GLY A 458 25.41 15.60 3.48
CA GLY A 458 24.93 16.98 3.35
C GLY A 458 24.54 17.58 4.70
N TYR A 459 23.51 18.41 4.70
CA TYR A 459 23.04 19.11 5.91
C TYR A 459 22.17 18.18 6.77
N PRO A 460 22.53 17.89 8.03
CA PRO A 460 21.71 17.07 8.93
C PRO A 460 20.31 17.65 9.20
N LEU A 461 20.15 18.98 9.22
CA LEU A 461 18.87 19.64 9.41
C LEU A 461 18.77 20.90 8.55
N ARG A 462 17.67 21.06 7.83
CA ARG A 462 17.30 22.29 7.12
C ARG A 462 15.89 22.72 7.49
N VAL A 463 15.73 24.01 7.76
CA VAL A 463 14.43 24.61 8.10
C VAL A 463 14.23 25.89 7.30
N SER A 464 13.06 26.02 6.66
CA SER A 464 12.69 27.18 5.85
C SER A 464 11.26 27.63 6.10
N SER A 465 10.99 28.92 5.89
CA SER A 465 9.66 29.54 6.01
C SER A 465 9.43 30.55 4.89
N ASN A 466 8.20 30.64 4.42
CA ASN A 466 7.77 31.63 3.42
C ASN A 466 7.35 32.99 4.02
N GLY A 467 7.54 33.19 5.33
CA GLY A 467 7.56 34.54 5.93
C GLY A 467 6.21 35.20 6.18
N THR A 468 5.15 34.44 6.48
CA THR A 468 3.85 35.04 6.90
C THR A 468 3.64 35.06 8.42
N GLY A 469 4.51 34.43 9.21
CA GLY A 469 4.42 34.39 10.67
C GLY A 469 5.59 35.13 11.33
N GLY A 470 5.39 36.39 11.69
CA GLY A 470 6.35 37.10 12.57
C GLY A 470 6.45 36.40 13.93
N GLY A 471 7.68 36.12 14.39
CA GLY A 471 7.99 35.76 15.78
C GLY A 471 7.75 34.30 16.21
N LYS A 472 7.59 33.34 15.28
CA LYS A 472 7.42 31.92 15.63
C LYS A 472 8.69 31.11 15.37
N CYS A 473 8.96 30.18 16.28
CA CYS A 473 10.03 29.20 16.15
C CYS A 473 9.87 28.37 14.87
N LEU A 474 10.89 28.32 14.01
CA LEU A 474 10.87 27.49 12.80
C LEU A 474 10.86 26.01 13.20
N ALA A 475 11.75 25.64 14.12
CA ALA A 475 11.77 24.33 14.74
C ALA A 475 12.29 24.42 16.19
N THR A 476 11.70 23.64 17.07
CA THR A 476 12.10 23.50 18.47
C THR A 476 12.94 22.23 18.62
N LEU A 477 14.17 22.37 19.07
CA LEU A 477 15.10 21.26 19.30
C LEU A 477 15.14 20.92 20.79
N LYS A 478 15.03 19.63 21.12
CA LYS A 478 15.06 19.08 22.47
C LYS A 478 15.90 17.81 22.51
N ASN A 479 16.66 17.64 23.59
CA ASN A 479 17.42 16.41 23.85
C ASN A 479 18.20 15.90 22.63
N LEU A 480 18.86 16.81 21.88
CA LEU A 480 19.57 16.43 20.67
C LEU A 480 20.74 15.50 21.03
N HIS A 481 20.89 14.41 20.29
CA HIS A 481 22.00 13.48 20.46
C HIS A 481 23.13 13.76 19.48
N ARG A 482 22.79 14.03 18.21
CA ARG A 482 23.77 14.27 17.13
C ARG A 482 23.10 15.00 15.97
N LEU A 483 23.72 16.05 15.46
CA LEU A 483 23.47 16.58 14.12
C LEU A 483 24.83 16.80 13.49
N GLN A 484 25.19 15.99 12.50
CA GLN A 484 26.53 16.01 11.94
C GLN A 484 26.52 15.79 10.43
N SER A 485 27.22 16.67 9.71
CA SER A 485 27.68 16.39 8.36
C SER A 485 29.02 15.64 8.37
N SER A 486 29.16 14.61 7.52
CA SER A 486 30.42 13.90 7.31
C SER A 486 31.29 14.53 6.21
N MET A 487 30.75 15.48 5.43
CA MET A 487 31.47 16.09 4.30
C MET A 487 31.45 17.61 4.28
N LEU A 488 30.54 18.26 5.00
CA LEU A 488 30.58 19.71 5.21
C LEU A 488 31.44 20.03 6.44
N SER A 489 32.19 21.12 6.37
CA SER A 489 33.04 21.61 7.45
C SER A 489 32.51 22.91 8.04
N ASP A 490 32.87 23.21 9.28
CA ASP A 490 32.51 24.47 9.95
C ASP A 490 33.27 25.70 9.42
N VAL A 491 34.12 25.53 8.40
CA VAL A 491 34.77 26.64 7.70
C VAL A 491 33.66 27.47 7.04
N ASP A 492 33.46 28.69 7.53
CA ASP A 492 32.37 29.63 7.18
C ASP A 492 30.99 29.35 7.83
N ALA A 493 30.90 28.40 8.77
CA ALA A 493 29.68 28.21 9.55
C ALA A 493 29.50 29.34 10.58
N GLN A 494 28.31 29.90 10.63
CA GLN A 494 27.89 30.84 11.67
C GLN A 494 27.15 30.11 12.79
N GLN A 495 27.22 30.68 13.99
CA GLN A 495 26.44 30.20 15.13
C GLN A 495 24.96 30.51 14.89
N LEU A 496 24.12 29.48 14.87
CA LEU A 496 22.68 29.59 14.68
C LEU A 496 21.92 29.68 16.00
N ALA A 497 22.48 29.14 17.09
CA ALA A 497 21.93 29.24 18.44
C ALA A 497 23.05 29.10 19.49
N SER A 498 22.97 29.92 20.55
CA SER A 498 24.00 30.06 21.60
C SER A 498 23.70 29.31 22.91
N SER A 499 22.69 28.46 22.94
CA SER A 499 22.46 27.52 24.04
C SER A 499 21.64 26.31 23.61
N LEU A 500 22.20 25.12 23.83
CA LEU A 500 21.55 23.83 23.60
C LEU A 500 20.97 23.19 24.88
N SER A 501 20.96 23.91 26.01
CA SER A 501 20.44 23.37 27.27
C SER A 501 18.91 23.26 27.25
N GLY A 502 18.40 22.03 27.19
CA GLY A 502 16.98 21.73 27.32
C GLY A 502 16.19 21.91 26.03
N THR A 503 15.70 23.13 25.77
CA THR A 503 14.85 23.46 24.61
C THR A 503 15.43 24.66 23.87
N THR A 504 15.84 24.46 22.62
CA THR A 504 16.39 25.51 21.75
C THR A 504 15.43 25.82 20.63
N CYS A 505 15.14 27.09 20.44
CA CYS A 505 14.39 27.53 19.27
C CYS A 505 15.34 27.87 18.12
N LEU A 506 15.02 27.40 16.91
CA LEU A 506 15.57 27.95 15.68
C LEU A 506 14.66 29.08 15.19
N ASP A 507 15.00 30.30 15.57
CA ASP A 507 14.37 31.52 15.07
C ASP A 507 15.31 32.23 14.09
N GLY A 508 14.79 32.60 12.92
CA GLY A 508 15.51 33.46 11.99
C GLY A 508 15.44 34.90 12.50
N THR A 509 16.28 35.27 13.47
CA THR A 509 16.17 36.58 14.14
C THR A 509 16.49 37.78 13.25
N ASP A 510 16.98 37.59 12.02
CA ASP A 510 17.09 38.68 11.05
C ASP A 510 16.89 38.23 9.59
N ALA A 511 15.87 38.86 8.98
CA ALA A 511 15.49 38.86 7.57
C ALA A 511 14.64 37.68 7.04
N ALA A 512 13.50 38.09 6.46
CA ALA A 512 12.56 37.30 5.70
C ALA A 512 13.21 36.41 4.63
N LYS A 513 12.59 35.24 4.37
CA LYS A 513 12.89 34.29 3.28
C LYS A 513 14.29 33.69 3.32
N ARG A 514 14.63 32.96 4.38
CA ARG A 514 15.93 32.30 4.51
C ARG A 514 15.79 30.86 4.96
N THR A 515 16.59 29.98 4.37
CA THR A 515 16.69 28.58 4.75
C THR A 515 17.89 28.43 5.67
N LEU A 516 17.63 28.05 6.93
CA LEU A 516 18.70 27.74 7.89
C LEU A 516 19.13 26.30 7.67
N ALA A 517 20.43 26.08 7.44
CA ALA A 517 21.01 24.77 7.20
C ALA A 517 22.08 24.47 8.24
N VAL A 518 21.81 23.49 9.11
CA VAL A 518 22.72 23.03 10.16
C VAL A 518 23.80 22.16 9.56
N ILE A 519 25.05 22.39 9.94
CA ILE A 519 26.22 21.57 9.59
C ILE A 519 26.60 20.66 10.76
N GLY A 520 26.57 21.19 11.99
CA GLY A 520 27.09 20.51 13.16
C GLY A 520 26.53 21.06 14.48
N VAL A 521 26.67 20.24 15.52
CA VAL A 521 26.43 20.60 16.92
C VAL A 521 27.74 20.40 17.69
N THR A 522 28.10 21.41 18.50
CA THR A 522 29.11 21.28 19.57
C THR A 522 28.41 21.24 20.93
N ASP A 523 29.15 21.01 22.01
CA ASP A 523 28.61 20.86 23.37
C ASP A 523 27.61 21.98 23.77
N ASP A 524 27.81 23.23 23.32
CA ASP A 524 26.98 24.37 23.72
C ASP A 524 26.31 25.13 22.56
N SER A 525 26.57 24.77 21.30
CA SER A 525 26.18 25.61 20.15
C SER A 525 25.86 24.84 18.89
N LEU A 526 24.90 25.38 18.13
CA LEU A 526 24.52 24.92 16.80
C LEU A 526 25.22 25.74 15.73
N TYR A 527 25.85 25.08 14.78
CA TYR A 527 26.55 25.72 13.67
C TYR A 527 25.91 25.38 12.33
N GLY A 528 25.90 26.35 11.44
CA GLY A 528 25.37 26.15 10.10
C GLY A 528 25.52 27.39 9.23
N THR A 529 24.77 27.39 8.14
CA THR A 529 24.77 28.48 7.17
C THR A 529 23.34 28.91 6.85
N VAL A 530 23.21 30.11 6.30
CA VAL A 530 21.98 30.61 5.71
C VAL A 530 22.09 30.43 4.21
N LEU A 531 21.20 29.62 3.64
CA LEU A 531 21.15 29.41 2.20
C LEU A 531 20.27 30.50 1.57
N ASP A 532 20.83 31.20 0.58
CA ASP A 532 20.06 32.01 -0.35
C ASP A 532 19.43 31.05 -1.39
N GLU A 533 18.09 30.97 -1.43
CA GLU A 533 17.36 30.02 -2.28
C GLU A 533 16.59 30.64 -3.46
#